data_AF-D5XAL1-F1
#
_entry.id   AF-D5XAL1-F1
#
_cell.length_a   1.000
_cell.length_b   1.000
_cell.length_c   1.000
_cell.angle_alpha   90.00
_cell.angle_beta   90.00
_cell.angle_gamma   90.00
#
_symmetry.space_group_name_H-M   'P 1'
#
loop_
_entity.id
_entity.type
_entity.pdbx_description
1 polymer ?
#
loop_
_entity_poly.entity_id
_entity_poly.type
_entity_poly.pdbx_seq_one_letter_code
_entity_poly.pdbx_strand_id
1 'polypeptide(L)'
;MICPKCGHLNNDRAVECRKCFYKFRGLDLSHLDPGRRDPWALSGVLRNIARNSANPTKAMIIYIGLILIFLAGVVPVIVMQVLQHQAQ
;
A
#
# COMPACT_ATOMS: atom_id res chain seq x y z
N MET A 1 -32.91 -4.80 14.79
CA MET A 1 -31.56 -4.21 14.90
C MET A 1 -31.54 -2.80 14.33
N ILE A 2 -30.69 -1.92 14.86
CA ILE A 2 -30.63 -0.52 14.44
C ILE A 2 -29.46 -0.32 13.48
N CYS A 3 -29.69 0.33 12.35
CA CYS A 3 -28.62 0.65 11.40
C CYS A 3 -27.61 1.63 12.02
N PRO A 4 -26.30 1.30 12.13
CA PRO A 4 -25.32 2.19 12.73
C PRO A 4 -25.04 3.43 11.86
N LYS A 5 -25.40 3.38 10.57
CA LYS A 5 -25.16 4.48 9.62
C LYS A 5 -26.29 5.52 9.58
N CYS A 6 -27.54 5.11 9.76
CA CYS A 6 -28.70 6.00 9.58
C CYS A 6 -29.75 5.91 10.70
N GLY A 7 -29.52 5.12 11.74
CA GLY A 7 -30.43 4.98 12.88
C GLY A 7 -31.75 4.26 12.57
N HIS A 8 -31.95 3.77 11.34
CA HIS A 8 -33.20 3.11 10.95
C HIS A 8 -33.33 1.71 11.59
N LEU A 9 -34.50 1.43 12.15
CA LEU A 9 -34.83 0.10 12.67
C LEU A 9 -35.05 -0.88 11.51
N ASN A 10 -34.22 -1.92 11.44
CA ASN A 10 -34.41 -3.05 10.53
C ASN A 10 -34.80 -4.31 11.30
N ASN A 11 -35.37 -5.27 10.57
CA ASN A 11 -35.57 -6.63 11.06
C ASN A 11 -34.24 -7.25 11.51
N ASP A 12 -34.24 -8.04 12.58
CA ASP A 12 -33.04 -8.59 13.22
C ASP A 12 -32.23 -9.54 12.32
N ARG A 13 -32.83 -10.06 11.25
CA ARG A 13 -32.16 -10.91 10.24
C ARG A 13 -31.79 -10.19 8.95
N ALA A 14 -31.94 -8.87 8.86
CA ALA A 14 -31.62 -8.18 7.62
C ALA A 14 -30.10 -8.18 7.35
N VAL A 15 -29.68 -8.51 6.14
CA VAL A 15 -28.25 -8.48 5.74
C VAL A 15 -27.85 -7.07 5.30
N GLU A 16 -28.83 -6.23 4.98
CA GLU A 16 -28.67 -4.84 4.58
C GLU A 16 -29.78 -3.93 5.12
N CYS A 17 -29.47 -2.65 5.28
CA CYS A 17 -30.42 -1.66 5.76
C CYS A 17 -31.34 -1.19 4.63
N ARG A 18 -32.66 -1.34 4.78
CA ARG A 18 -33.64 -0.93 3.76
C ARG A 18 -33.60 0.55 3.38
N LYS A 19 -33.18 1.43 4.30
CA LYS A 19 -33.19 2.89 4.08
C LYS A 19 -31.93 3.44 3.39
N CYS A 20 -30.76 2.92 3.74
CA CYS A 20 -29.47 3.49 3.29
C CYS A 20 -28.54 2.46 2.65
N PHE A 21 -29.03 1.23 2.42
CA PHE A 21 -28.31 0.11 1.80
C PHE A 21 -26.98 -0.24 2.49
N TYR A 22 -26.85 0.10 3.78
CA TYR A 22 -25.70 -0.28 4.59
C TYR A 22 -25.72 -1.78 4.86
N LYS A 23 -24.67 -2.51 4.47
CA LYS A 23 -24.54 -3.94 4.69
C LYS A 23 -24.11 -4.22 6.13
N PHE A 24 -24.92 -4.99 6.84
CA PHE A 24 -24.60 -5.46 8.18
C PHE A 24 -23.63 -6.63 8.04
N ARG A 25 -22.32 -6.36 8.21
CA ARG A 25 -21.27 -7.39 8.21
C ARG A 25 -21.61 -8.43 9.28
N GLY A 26 -22.06 -9.60 8.86
CA GLY A 26 -22.60 -10.63 9.75
C GLY A 26 -23.18 -11.86 9.04
N LEU A 27 -23.47 -11.77 7.73
CA LEU A 27 -23.63 -12.94 6.87
C LEU A 27 -22.74 -12.78 5.64
N ASP A 28 -21.44 -12.99 5.84
CA ASP A 28 -20.54 -13.37 4.75
C ASP A 28 -20.88 -14.82 4.33
N LEU A 29 -22.02 -14.99 3.64
CA LEU A 29 -22.28 -16.19 2.82
C LEU A 29 -21.33 -16.27 1.61
N SER A 30 -20.44 -15.28 1.44
CA SER A 30 -19.35 -15.27 0.47
C SER A 30 -18.31 -16.38 0.70
N HIS A 31 -18.38 -17.11 1.82
CA HIS A 31 -17.49 -18.24 2.12
C HIS A 31 -17.99 -19.62 1.66
N LEU A 32 -19.15 -19.72 1.01
CA LEU A 32 -19.67 -21.00 0.49
C LEU A 32 -19.37 -21.28 -1.00
N ASP A 33 -18.59 -20.41 -1.66
CA ASP A 33 -18.30 -20.59 -3.09
C ASP A 33 -16.79 -20.83 -3.32
N PRO A 34 -16.31 -22.09 -3.27
CA PRO A 34 -14.88 -22.40 -3.47
C PRO A 34 -14.37 -22.09 -4.89
N GLY A 35 -15.26 -21.68 -5.81
CA GLY A 35 -14.93 -21.33 -7.20
C GLY A 35 -14.85 -19.83 -7.48
N ARG A 36 -15.31 -18.95 -6.59
CA ARG A 36 -15.42 -17.51 -6.88
C ARG A 36 -14.13 -16.78 -6.51
N ARG A 37 -13.13 -16.86 -7.40
CA ARG A 37 -11.95 -15.97 -7.33
C ARG A 37 -12.42 -14.54 -7.64
N ASP A 38 -12.58 -13.71 -6.62
CA ASP A 38 -12.84 -12.29 -6.82
C ASP A 38 -11.65 -11.66 -7.55
N PRO A 39 -11.79 -11.21 -8.81
CA PRO A 39 -10.68 -10.62 -9.57
C PRO A 39 -10.16 -9.33 -8.91
N TRP A 40 -10.96 -8.75 -8.01
CA TRP A 40 -10.64 -7.53 -7.26
C TRP A 40 -9.93 -7.80 -5.93
N ALA A 41 -9.72 -9.05 -5.50
CA ALA A 41 -8.93 -9.36 -4.31
C ALA A 41 -7.47 -8.86 -4.45
N LEU A 42 -6.89 -9.04 -5.63
CA LEU A 42 -5.55 -8.51 -5.95
C LEU A 42 -5.54 -6.98 -6.00
N SER A 43 -6.65 -6.36 -6.42
CA SER A 43 -6.74 -4.91 -6.57
C SER A 43 -6.67 -4.16 -5.23
N GLY A 44 -7.11 -4.77 -4.12
CA GLY A 44 -6.94 -4.23 -2.77
C GLY A 44 -5.48 -4.26 -2.31
N VAL A 45 -4.78 -5.37 -2.57
CA VAL A 45 -3.36 -5.54 -2.27
C VAL A 45 -2.50 -4.56 -3.08
N LEU A 46 -2.73 -4.48 -4.41
CA LEU A 46 -2.07 -3.53 -5.29
C LEU A 46 -2.30 -2.09 -4.88
N ARG A 47 -3.53 -1.73 -4.47
CA ARG A 47 -3.87 -0.38 -4.01
C ARG A 47 -3.16 -0.04 -2.70
N ASN A 48 -2.99 -0.99 -1.79
CA ASN A 48 -2.25 -0.78 -0.55
C ASN A 48 -0.74 -0.61 -0.81
N ILE A 49 -0.17 -1.40 -1.72
CA ILE A 49 1.23 -1.28 -2.15
C ILE A 49 1.47 0.06 -2.85
N ALA A 50 0.61 0.45 -3.78
CA ALA A 50 0.70 1.73 -4.49
C ALA A 50 0.62 2.92 -3.53
N ARG A 51 -0.25 2.85 -2.51
CA ARG A 51 -0.40 3.92 -1.50
C ARG A 51 0.83 4.02 -0.58
N ASN A 52 1.50 2.91 -0.27
CA ASN A 52 2.76 2.91 0.48
C ASN A 52 3.95 3.40 -0.38
N SER A 53 3.95 3.10 -1.69
CA SER A 53 4.95 3.56 -2.65
C SER A 53 4.84 5.04 -3.00
N ALA A 54 3.64 5.63 -2.88
CA ALA A 54 3.38 7.03 -3.20
C ALA A 54 3.80 8.01 -2.11
N ASN A 55 4.56 7.59 -1.08
CA ASN A 55 5.14 8.52 -0.12
C ASN A 55 6.40 9.17 -0.71
N PRO A 56 6.31 10.41 -1.26
CA PRO A 56 7.45 11.06 -1.91
C PRO A 56 8.64 11.22 -0.97
N THR A 57 8.38 11.32 0.34
CA THR A 57 9.38 11.41 1.40
C THR A 57 10.26 10.15 1.47
N LYS A 58 9.70 8.95 1.30
CA LYS A 58 10.49 7.70 1.33
C LYS A 58 11.38 7.58 0.10
N ALA A 59 10.86 7.92 -1.07
CA ALA A 59 11.64 7.94 -2.30
C ALA A 59 12.80 8.95 -2.21
N MET A 60 12.53 10.16 -1.70
CA MET A 60 13.54 11.20 -1.52
C MET A 60 14.67 10.75 -0.57
N ILE A 61 14.33 10.10 0.55
CA ILE A 61 15.33 9.57 1.50
C ILE A 61 16.23 8.53 0.81
N ILE A 62 15.65 7.63 0.01
CA ILE A 62 16.42 6.61 -0.72
C ILE A 62 17.37 7.27 -1.74
N TYR A 63 16.89 8.26 -2.50
CA TYR A 63 17.73 8.99 -3.47
C TYR A 63 18.89 9.72 -2.80
N ILE A 64 18.63 10.44 -1.69
CA ILE A 64 19.68 11.15 -0.94
C ILE A 64 20.72 10.16 -0.41
N GLY A 65 20.27 9.02 0.14
CA GLY A 65 21.16 7.97 0.62
C GLY A 65 22.09 7.42 -0.47
N LEU A 66 21.55 7.15 -1.66
CA LEU A 66 22.34 6.68 -2.81
C LEU A 66 23.37 7.72 -3.27
N ILE A 67 23.00 9.00 -3.31
CA ILE A 67 23.92 10.08 -3.68
C ILE A 67 25.08 10.18 -2.68
N LEU A 68 24.80 10.10 -1.38
CA LEU A 68 25.83 10.16 -0.34
C LEU A 68 26.80 8.98 -0.42
N ILE A 69 26.30 7.77 -0.65
CA ILE A 69 27.14 6.57 -0.83
C ILE A 69 28.03 6.73 -2.07
N PHE A 70 27.48 7.22 -3.18
CA PHE A 70 28.25 7.46 -4.40
C PHE A 70 29.36 8.49 -4.19
N LEU A 71 29.05 9.62 -3.53
CA LEU A 71 30.03 10.67 -3.23
C LEU A 71 31.12 10.19 -2.27
N ALA A 72 30.77 9.43 -1.22
CA ALA A 72 31.73 8.95 -0.23
C ALA A 72 32.55 7.75 -0.70
N GLY A 73 32.02 6.92 -1.59
CA GLY A 73 32.68 5.71 -2.08
C GLY A 73 33.44 5.91 -3.38
N VAL A 74 32.74 6.41 -4.42
CA VAL A 74 33.25 6.41 -5.79
C VAL A 74 34.21 7.57 -6.02
N VAL A 75 33.87 8.77 -5.55
CA VAL A 75 34.71 9.96 -5.75
C VAL A 75 36.12 9.80 -5.16
N PRO A 76 36.30 9.39 -3.89
CA PRO A 76 37.66 9.24 -3.34
C PRO A 76 38.46 8.12 -4.03
N VAL A 77 37.81 7.06 -4.51
CA VAL A 77 38.50 6.01 -5.30
C VAL A 77 39.02 6.58 -6.62
N ILE A 78 38.20 7.36 -7.34
CA ILE A 78 38.63 8.03 -8.58
C ILE A 78 39.76 9.03 -8.30
N VAL A 79 39.61 9.85 -7.26
CA VAL A 79 40.62 10.85 -6.88
C VAL A 79 41.96 10.19 -6.56
N MET A 80 41.95 9.09 -5.78
CA MET A 80 43.16 8.32 -5.48
C MET A 80 43.81 7.72 -6.73
N GLN A 81 43.02 7.16 -7.64
CA GLN A 81 43.52 6.60 -8.90
C GLN A 81 44.18 7.67 -9.78
N VAL A 82 43.57 8.85 -9.90
CA VAL A 82 44.14 9.98 -10.66
C VAL A 82 45.42 10.49 -10.02
N LEU A 83 45.45 10.67 -8.69
CA LEU A 83 46.66 11.09 -7.96
C LEU A 83 47.83 10.13 -8.17
N GLN A 84 47.58 8.82 -8.16
CA GLN A 84 48.60 7.81 -8.42
C GLN A 84 49.16 7.91 -9.85
N HIS A 85 48.31 8.17 -10.84
CA HIS A 85 48.72 8.28 -12.25
C HIS A 85 49.48 9.58 -12.58
N GLN A 86 49.30 10.66 -11.80
CA GLN A 86 50.01 11.93 -11.99
C GLN A 86 51.37 11.97 -11.27
N ALA A 87 51.65 10.97 -10.41
CA ALA A 87 52.87 10.87 -9.63
C ALA A 87 53.94 9.93 -10.24
N GLN A 88 53.65 9.31 -11.38
CA GLN A 88 54.62 8.57 -12.23
C GLN A 88 55.06 9.44 -13.41
#